data_AF-A0A3Q3EEA3-F1
#
_entry.id   AF-A0A3Q3EEA3-F1
#
_cell.length_a   1.000
_cell.length_b   1.000
_cell.length_c   1.000
_cell.angle_alpha   90.00
_cell.angle_beta   90.00
_cell.angle_gamma   90.00
#
_symmetry.space_group_name_H-M   'P 1'
#
loop_
_entity.id
_entity.type
_entity.pdbx_description
1 polymer ?
#
loop_
_entity_poly.entity_id
_entity_poly.type
_entity_poly.pdbx_seq_one_letter_code
_entity_poly.pdbx_strand_id
1 'polypeptide(L)' 'MRRVRRKGGHKEKVFGCDLLEHLSASSQEIPLVLRCCSEFVETHGIVDGIYRLSGVSSNIQKLR' A
#
# COMPACT_ATOMS: atom_id res chain seq x y z
N MET A 1 18.99 18.71 16.56
CA MET A 1 17.65 18.73 17.18
C MET A 1 16.78 17.65 16.53
N ARG A 2 16.52 16.53 17.21
CA ARG A 2 15.62 15.48 16.70
C ARG A 2 14.18 15.99 16.82
N ARG A 3 13.53 16.31 15.70
CA ARG A 3 12.09 16.56 15.66
C ARG A 3 11.38 15.26 16.02
N VAL A 4 10.95 15.13 17.27
CA VAL A 4 9.98 14.12 17.69
C VAL A 4 8.69 14.44 16.94
N ARG A 5 8.46 13.74 15.82
CA ARG A 5 7.17 13.78 15.13
C ARG A 5 6.15 13.23 16.11
N ARG A 6 5.36 14.15 16.69
CA ARG A 6 4.16 13.82 17.47
C ARG A 6 3.37 12.78 16.66
N LYS A 7 3.06 11.64 17.30
CA LYS A 7 2.10 10.65 16.79
C LYS A 7 0.74 11.35 16.66
N GLY A 8 0.55 12.09 15.56
CA GLY A 8 -0.75 12.54 15.11
C GLY A 8 -1.61 11.30 14.87
N GLY A 9 -2.89 11.40 15.25
CA GLY A 9 -3.81 10.29 15.47
C GLY A 9 -3.77 9.16 14.44
N HIS A 10 -4.18 7.99 14.93
CA HIS A 10 -4.31 6.70 14.27
C HIS A 10 -5.19 6.75 13.00
N LYS A 11 -4.76 7.49 11.97
CA LYS A 11 -5.12 7.17 10.60
C LYS A 11 -4.37 5.88 10.31
N GLU A 12 -5.08 4.77 10.19
CA GLU A 12 -4.52 3.46 9.88
C GLU A 12 -3.53 3.60 8.71
N LYS A 13 -2.24 3.59 9.04
CA LYS A 13 -1.21 3.70 8.01
C LYS A 13 -1.15 2.36 7.32
N VAL A 14 -1.50 2.34 6.04
CA VAL A 14 -1.33 1.15 5.19
C VAL A 14 0.13 1.01 4.73
N PHE A 15 0.82 2.13 4.48
CA PHE A 15 2.19 2.14 3.98
C PHE A 15 3.22 2.46 5.07
N GLY A 16 4.29 1.67 5.12
CA GLY A 16 5.41 1.87 6.04
C GLY A 16 5.09 1.54 7.50
N CYS A 17 4.05 0.76 7.75
CA CYS A 17 3.71 0.16 9.05
C CYS A 17 4.28 -1.26 9.15
N ASP A 18 4.29 -1.80 10.37
CA ASP A 18 4.58 -3.22 10.59
C ASP A 18 3.43 -4.08 10.04
N LEU A 19 3.78 -5.18 9.36
CA LEU A 19 2.79 -6.05 8.72
C LEU A 19 1.90 -6.73 9.77
N LEU A 20 2.48 -7.24 10.87
CA LEU A 20 1.71 -7.96 11.89
C LEU A 20 0.76 -7.01 12.62
N GLU A 21 1.22 -5.79 12.94
CA GLU A 21 0.35 -4.75 13.50
C GLU A 21 -0.83 -4.42 12.55
N HIS A 22 -0.57 -4.31 11.25
CA HIS A 22 -1.59 -4.00 10.26
C HIS A 22 -2.63 -5.13 10.11
N LEU A 23 -2.17 -6.39 10.04
CA LEU A 23 -3.06 -7.55 9.95
C LEU A 23 -3.88 -7.72 11.24
N SER A 24 -3.26 -7.54 12.40
CA SER A 24 -3.96 -7.59 13.69
C SER A 24 -5.00 -6.48 13.84
N ALA A 25 -4.72 -5.26 13.37
CA ALA A 25 -5.65 -4.15 13.44
C ALA A 25 -6.84 -4.32 12.47
N SER A 26 -6.57 -4.81 11.26
CA SER A 26 -7.59 -5.02 10.22
C SER A 26 -8.37 -6.33 10.34
N SER A 27 -7.90 -7.27 11.18
CA SER A 27 -8.44 -8.63 11.27
C SER A 27 -8.47 -9.35 9.91
N GLN A 28 -7.43 -9.13 9.10
CA GLN A 28 -7.27 -9.77 7.79
C GLN A 28 -6.01 -10.63 7.75
N GLU A 29 -6.02 -11.68 6.95
CA GLU A 29 -4.83 -12.51 6.71
C GLU A 29 -3.91 -11.91 5.63
N ILE A 30 -4.48 -11.10 4.74
CA ILE A 30 -3.77 -10.42 3.65
C ILE A 30 -4.22 -8.96 3.63
N PRO A 31 -3.30 -7.97 3.57
CA PRO A 31 -3.67 -6.56 3.48
C PRO A 31 -4.59 -6.29 2.28
N LEU A 32 -5.69 -5.58 2.50
CA LEU A 32 -6.67 -5.25 1.45
C LEU A 32 -6.01 -4.65 0.19
N VAL A 33 -5.03 -3.76 0.35
CA VAL A 33 -4.32 -3.14 -0.78
C VAL A 33 -3.64 -4.18 -1.67
N LEU A 34 -3.09 -5.26 -1.10
CA LEU A 34 -2.45 -6.32 -1.89
C LEU A 34 -3.50 -7.12 -2.66
N ARG A 35 -4.63 -7.46 -2.04
CA ARG A 35 -5.73 -8.16 -2.72
C ARG A 35 -6.27 -7.35 -3.90
N CYS A 36 -6.64 -6.09 -3.66
CA CYS A 36 -7.19 -5.23 -4.70
C CYS A 36 -6.20 -4.98 -5.84
N CYS A 37 -4.92 -4.74 -5.54
CA CYS A 37 -3.91 -4.55 -6.58
C CYS A 37 -3.67 -5.82 -7.39
N SER A 38 -3.58 -6.99 -6.75
CA SER A 38 -3.41 -8.26 -7.45
C SER A 38 -4.61 -8.58 -8.35
N GLU A 39 -5.83 -8.50 -7.83
CA GLU A 39 -7.07 -8.73 -8.60
C GLU A 39 -7.17 -7.78 -9.81
N PHE A 40 -6.81 -6.51 -9.62
CA PHE A 40 -6.82 -5.53 -10.71
C PHE A 40 -5.80 -5.88 -11.79
N VAL A 41 -4.57 -6.26 -11.41
CA VAL A 41 -3.51 -6.65 -12.36
C VAL A 41 -3.88 -7.94 -13.09
N GLU A 42 -4.43 -8.93 -12.39
CA GLU A 42 -4.88 -10.19 -13.01
C GLU A 42 -5.98 -9.94 -14.06
N THR A 43 -6.87 -8.99 -13.78
CA THR A 43 -7.99 -8.68 -14.67
C THR A 43 -7.60 -7.74 -15.83
N HIS A 44 -6.72 -6.77 -15.60
CA HIS A 44 -6.47 -5.66 -16.55
C HIS A 44 -5.00 -5.44 -16.91
N GLY A 45 -4.07 -6.03 -16.17
CA GLY A 45 -2.66 -5.67 -16.19
C GLY A 45 -1.76 -6.66 -16.91
N ILE A 46 -2.29 -7.77 -17.44
CA ILE A 46 -1.50 -8.76 -18.17
C ILE A 46 -1.10 -8.21 -19.55
N VAL A 47 -0.03 -7.41 -19.56
CA VAL A 47 0.54 -6.71 -20.72
C VAL A 47 2.06 -6.82 -20.73
N ASP A 48 2.67 -6.51 -21.88
CA ASP A 48 4.13 -6.51 -22.02
C ASP A 48 4.81 -5.56 -21.02
N GLY A 49 5.71 -6.10 -20.22
CA GLY A 49 6.45 -5.32 -19.24
C GLY A 49 5.68 -4.99 -17.96
N ILE A 50 4.58 -5.69 -17.66
CA ILE A 50 3.95 -5.71 -16.33
C ILE A 50 5.02 -5.88 -15.24
N TYR A 51 4.90 -5.10 -14.15
CA TYR A 51 5.87 -4.97 -13.05
C TYR A 51 7.28 -4.44 -13.41
N ARG A 52 7.65 -4.32 -14.69
CA ARG A 52 8.96 -3.81 -15.14
C ARG A 52 8.92 -2.35 -15.57
N LEU A 53 7.89 -1.96 -16.32
CA LEU A 53 7.73 -0.58 -16.78
C LEU A 53 7.22 0.31 -15.65
N SER A 54 7.87 1.46 -15.45
CA SER A 54 7.51 2.41 -14.39
C SER A 54 6.17 3.08 -14.67
N GLY A 55 5.29 3.07 -13.67
CA GLY A 55 4.07 3.87 -13.68
C GLY A 55 4.32 5.36 -13.45
N VAL A 56 3.28 6.18 -13.60
CA VAL A 56 3.35 7.62 -13.38
C VAL A 56 3.45 7.92 -11.88
N SER A 57 4.58 8.50 -11.45
CA SER A 57 4.89 8.75 -10.03
C SER A 57 3.79 9.53 -9.29
N SER A 58 3.23 10.59 -9.90
CA SER A 58 2.17 11.40 -9.29
C SER A 58 0.87 10.62 -9.07
N ASN A 59 0.55 9.63 -9.92
CA ASN A 59 -0.61 8.76 -9.72
C ASN A 59 -0.37 7.79 -8.54
N ILE A 60 0.85 7.23 -8.44
CA ILE A 60 1.24 6.34 -7.34
C ILE A 60 1.20 7.08 -5.99
N GLN A 61 1.67 8.35 -5.95
CA GLN A 61 1.59 9.15 -4.72
C GLN A 61 0.16 9.48 -4.30
N LYS A 62 -0.79 9.59 -5.24
CA LYS A 62 -2.21 9.82 -4.92
C LYS A 62 -2.90 8.55 -4.41
N LEU A 63 -2.47 7.38 -4.87
CA LEU A 63 -2.98 6.09 -4.40
C LEU A 63 -2.48 5.75 -2.99
N ARG A 64 -1.32 6.29 -2.59
CA ARG A 64 -0.67 6.06 -1.30
C ARG A 64 -1.19 6.95 -0.18
#